data_AF-A0A520DMG2-F1
#
_entry.id   AF-A0A520DMG2-F1
#
_cell.length_a   1.000
_cell.length_b   1.000
_cell.length_c   1.000
_cell.angle_alpha   90.00
_cell.angle_beta   90.00
_cell.angle_gamma   90.00
#
_symmetry.space_group_name_H-M   'P 1'
#
loop_
_entity.id
_entity.type
_entity.pdbx_description
1 polymer ?
#
loop_
_entity_poly.entity_id
_entity_poly.type
_entity_poly.pdbx_seq_one_letter_code
_entity_poly.pdbx_strand_id
1 'polypeptide(L)' 'AAYASNLEDVILEHQPLYWIHGHIHTPTRYTIGKTEIICNPHGYLNEQYNGYEKDLIIEF' A
#
# COMPACT_ATOMS: atom_id res chain seq x y z
N ALA A 1 11.97 11.14 11.41
CA ALA A 1 10.86 11.72 10.62
C ALA A 1 10.95 11.15 9.22
N ALA A 2 9.82 10.91 8.58
CA ALA A 2 9.72 10.32 7.25
C ALA A 2 8.73 11.13 6.41
N TYR A 3 8.83 11.10 5.09
CA TYR A 3 8.05 11.92 4.18
C TYR A 3 7.22 11.05 3.23
N ALA A 4 5.96 11.43 3.03
CA ALA A 4 5.08 10.85 2.03
C ALA A 4 4.41 11.96 1.23
N SER A 5 4.21 11.73 -0.07
CA SER A 5 3.45 12.62 -0.94
C SER A 5 1.98 12.24 -0.93
N ASN A 6 1.09 13.23 -0.79
CA ASN A 6 -0.33 12.99 -1.05
C ASN A 6 -0.55 12.94 -2.57
N LEU A 7 -0.94 11.76 -3.07
CA LEU A 7 -1.20 11.50 -4.50
C LEU A 7 -2.67 11.12 -4.75
N GLU A 8 -3.57 11.41 -3.80
CA GLU A 8 -4.99 11.08 -3.91
C GLU A 8 -5.62 11.68 -5.18
N ASP A 9 -5.29 12.93 -5.53
CA ASP A 9 -5.81 13.59 -6.73
C ASP A 9 -5.40 12.86 -8.02
N VAL A 10 -4.15 12.38 -8.09
CA VAL A 10 -3.62 11.62 -9.24
C VAL A 10 -4.33 10.27 -9.37
N ILE A 11 -4.59 9.61 -8.23
CA ILE A 11 -5.32 8.34 -8.19
C ILE A 11 -6.77 8.55 -8.64
N LEU A 12 -7.42 9.60 -8.16
CA LEU A 12 -8.80 9.92 -8.52
C LEU A 12 -8.94 10.34 -9.98
N GLU A 13 -7.93 11.01 -10.55
CA GLU A 13 -7.90 11.40 -11.96
C GLU A 13 -7.75 10.19 -12.89
N HIS A 14 -6.80 9.28 -12.61
CA HIS A 14 -6.47 8.18 -13.53
C HIS A 14 -7.19 6.86 -13.23
N GLN A 15 -7.68 6.65 -12.01
CA GLN A 15 -8.43 5.46 -11.59
C GLN A 15 -7.78 4.12 -12.04
N PRO A 16 -6.47 3.89 -11.78
CA PRO A 16 -5.86 2.59 -12.09
C PRO A 16 -6.58 1.47 -11.33
N LEU A 17 -6.47 0.22 -11.80
CA LEU A 17 -7.05 -0.91 -11.06
C LEU A 17 -6.41 -1.09 -9.68
N TYR A 18 -5.08 -0.93 -9.62
CA TYR A 18 -4.30 -1.11 -8.40
C TYR A 18 -3.29 0.03 -8.22
N TRP A 19 -3.06 0.41 -6.96
CA TRP A 19 -1.98 1.32 -6.56
C TRP A 19 -1.19 0.70 -5.41
N ILE A 20 0.07 0.35 -5.65
CA ILE A 20 0.91 -0.36 -4.68
C ILE A 20 1.91 0.64 -4.08
N HIS A 21 1.97 0.72 -2.74
CA HIS A 21 2.94 1.57 -2.03
C HIS A 21 3.56 0.87 -0.82
N GLY A 22 4.55 1.52 -0.21
CA GLY A 22 5.26 1.01 0.97
C GLY A 22 5.44 2.08 2.04
N HIS A 23 6.64 2.12 2.63
CA HIS A 23 7.14 3.15 3.54
C HIS A 23 6.57 3.17 4.97
N ILE A 24 5.28 2.89 5.15
CA ILE A 24 4.61 3.08 6.45
C ILE A 24 4.79 1.91 7.44
N HIS A 25 5.43 0.81 7.02
CA HIS A 25 5.69 -0.39 7.83
C HIS A 25 4.41 -1.07 8.38
N THR A 26 3.26 -0.72 7.79
CA THR A 26 1.95 -1.25 8.15
C THR A 26 1.30 -1.79 6.88
N PRO A 27 0.99 -3.10 6.82
CA PRO A 27 0.20 -3.66 5.75
C PRO A 27 -1.21 -3.07 5.78
N THR A 28 -1.67 -2.53 4.67
CA THR A 28 -3.01 -1.95 4.53
C THR A 28 -3.55 -2.26 3.14
N ARG A 29 -4.87 -2.44 3.05
CA ARG A 29 -5.59 -2.61 1.79
C ARG A 29 -6.91 -1.86 1.89
N TYR A 30 -7.13 -0.94 0.98
CA TYR A 30 -8.32 -0.07 0.99
C TYR A 30 -8.57 0.48 -0.42
N THR A 31 -9.62 1.28 -0.59
CA THR A 31 -10.00 1.81 -1.91
C THR A 31 -10.01 3.33 -1.93
N ILE A 32 -9.53 3.92 -3.02
CA ILE A 32 -9.72 5.33 -3.38
C ILE A 32 -10.40 5.36 -4.74
N GLY A 33 -11.65 5.83 -4.80
CA GLY A 33 -12.46 5.71 -6.02
C GLY A 33 -12.63 4.24 -6.44
N LYS A 34 -12.24 3.91 -7.66
CA LYS A 34 -12.22 2.55 -8.23
C LYS A 34 -10.86 1.85 -8.07
N THR A 35 -9.87 2.53 -7.49
CA THR A 35 -8.51 2.00 -7.35
C THR A 35 -8.40 1.23 -6.04
N GLU A 36 -7.90 -0.01 -6.10
CA GLU A 36 -7.50 -0.75 -4.91
C GLU A 36 -6.07 -0.35 -4.50
N ILE A 37 -5.94 0.23 -3.31
CA ILE A 37 -4.67 0.61 -2.71
C ILE A 37 -4.14 -0.56 -1.90
N ILE A 38 -2.89 -0.96 -2.14
CA ILE A 38 -2.26 -2.11 -1.50
C ILE A 38 -0.90 -1.68 -0.93
N CYS A 39 -0.72 -1.90 0.36
CA CYS A 39 0.53 -1.74 1.08
C CYS A 39 0.83 -3.04 1.81
N ASN A 40 1.99 -3.65 1.56
CA ASN A 40 2.39 -4.90 2.21
C ASN A 40 3.88 -4.92 2.60
N PRO A 41 4.39 -3.93 3.35
CA PRO A 41 5.79 -3.88 3.75
C PRO A 41 6.06 -4.84 4.91
N HIS A 42 7.18 -5.56 4.85
CA HIS A 42 7.67 -6.38 5.97
C HIS A 42 7.96 -5.56 7.23
N GLY A 43 8.37 -4.29 7.07
CA GLY A 43 9.00 -3.53 8.14
C GLY A 43 10.43 -4.01 8.43
N TYR A 44 11.02 -3.55 9.52
CA TYR A 44 12.35 -3.98 9.96
C TYR A 44 12.31 -5.30 10.72
N LEU A 45 13.43 -6.03 10.71
CA LEU A 45 13.55 -7.34 11.40
C LEU A 45 13.42 -7.25 12.92
N ASN A 46 13.67 -6.08 13.50
CA ASN A 46 13.55 -5.81 14.93
C ASN A 46 12.17 -5.23 15.33
N GLU A 47 11.27 -5.02 14.37
CA GLU A 47 9.89 -4.63 14.64
C GLU A 47 9.04 -5.86 14.97
N GLN A 48 7.92 -5.65 15.68
CA GLN A 48 6.95 -6.72 15.85
C GLN A 48 6.36 -7.12 14.51
N TYR A 49 6.01 -8.40 14.37
CA TYR A 49 5.34 -8.89 13.18
C TYR A 49 4.06 -8.09 12.93
N ASN A 50 4.01 -7.43 11.78
CA ASN A 50 2.97 -6.46 11.43
C ASN A 50 1.85 -7.07 10.56
N GLY A 51 1.91 -8.37 10.27
CA GLY A 51 0.94 -9.05 9.43
C GLY A 51 1.24 -9.04 7.93
N TYR A 52 2.45 -8.67 7.49
CA TYR A 52 2.78 -8.67 6.07
C TYR A 52 2.63 -10.08 5.47
N GLU A 53 2.11 -10.15 4.25
CA GLU A 53 1.90 -11.39 3.52
C GLU A 53 3.09 -11.65 2.60
N LYS A 54 3.97 -12.60 2.95
CA LYS A 54 5.20 -12.88 2.18
C LYS A 54 4.95 -13.23 0.72
N ASP A 55 3.90 -13.98 0.46
CA ASP A 55 3.56 -14.51 -0.85
C ASP A 55 2.27 -13.89 -1.39
N LEU A 56 2.06 -12.59 -1.12
CA LEU A 56 0.89 -11.86 -1.62
C LEU A 56 0.88 -11.84 -3.15
N ILE A 57 -0.12 -12.46 -3.74
CA ILE A 57 -0.38 -12.47 -5.18
C ILE A 57 -1.67 -11.68 -5.44
N ILE A 58 -1.64 -10.83 -6.48
CA ILE A 58 -2.81 -10.09 -6.96
C ILE A 58 -3.20 -10.71 -8.31
N GLU A 59 -4.40 -11.28 -8.38
CA GLU A 59 -4.98 -11.86 -9.61
C GLU A 59 -5.83 -10.81 -10.35
N PHE A 60 -5.97 -10.98 -11.66
CA PHE A 60 -6.63 -10.04 -12.59
C PHE A 60 -7.89 -10.63 -13.24
#